data_AF-A0A374V020-F1
#
_entry.id   AF-A0A374V020-F1
#
_cell.length_a   1.000
_cell.length_b   1.000
_cell.length_c   1.000
_cell.angle_alpha   90.00
_cell.angle_beta   90.00
_cell.angle_gamma   90.00
#
_symmetry.space_group_name_H-M   'P 1'
#
loop_
_entity.id
_entity.type
_entity.pdbx_description
1 polymer ?
#
loop_
_entity_poly.entity_id
_entity_poly.type
_entity_poly.pdbx_seq_one_letter_code
_entity_poly.pdbx_strand_id
1 'polypeptide(L)'
;MLAIQRTSVIFVFICIDSDYRYLRQESGIDYRYYICQTYTYSWENHYCVAERLQESLLRKLPERSSLFDFNIFLKSYSSVVYRSLLLYLFMDRKGLPGFTQKTLNGLSALQYQTGDLADNGAAAIQRLRASLESFTNPLEIQTGFDIEQEKSFYAVLGLSEENAYLHFRGHNVYDMVRSIGRHLCSGTNVSFEYDILLDYLAFDTYWEIKKSGENLSLLS
;
A
#
# COMPACT_ATOMS: atom_id res chain seq x y z
N MET A 1 -14.64 -5.50 -15.14
CA MET A 1 -14.59 -6.27 -16.41
C MET A 1 -14.25 -5.28 -17.51
N LEU A 2 -13.04 -5.37 -18.06
CA LEU A 2 -12.63 -4.60 -19.22
C LEU A 2 -12.65 -5.54 -20.43
N ALA A 3 -13.28 -5.10 -21.53
CA ALA A 3 -13.34 -5.85 -22.78
C ALA A 3 -12.51 -5.09 -23.82
N ILE A 4 -11.55 -5.77 -24.45
CA ILE A 4 -10.80 -5.23 -25.58
C ILE A 4 -11.32 -5.91 -26.84
N GLN A 5 -11.72 -5.11 -27.83
CA GLN A 5 -12.27 -5.60 -29.10
C GLN A 5 -11.17 -5.54 -30.17
N ARG A 6 -10.64 -6.69 -30.56
CA ARG A 6 -9.83 -6.83 -31.77
C ARG A 6 -10.36 -8.00 -32.58
N THR A 7 -10.90 -7.69 -33.76
CA THR A 7 -11.61 -8.64 -34.65
C THR A 7 -12.82 -9.31 -33.98
N SER A 8 -13.58 -10.13 -34.70
CA SER A 8 -14.93 -10.61 -34.32
C SER A 8 -15.01 -11.52 -33.07
N VAL A 9 -14.04 -11.45 -32.16
CA VAL A 9 -13.93 -12.21 -30.92
C VAL A 9 -13.75 -11.22 -29.76
N ILE A 10 -14.66 -11.27 -28.78
CA ILE A 10 -14.56 -10.45 -27.55
C ILE A 10 -13.60 -11.17 -26.60
N PHE A 11 -12.45 -10.57 -26.31
CA PHE A 11 -11.59 -11.01 -25.21
C PHE A 11 -12.07 -10.36 -23.91
N VAL A 12 -12.45 -11.19 -22.94
CA VAL A 12 -12.84 -10.75 -21.59
C VAL A 12 -11.71 -11.09 -20.64
N PHE A 13 -11.19 -10.08 -19.94
CA PHE A 13 -10.27 -10.28 -18.83
C PHE A 13 -10.79 -9.61 -17.56
N ILE A 14 -10.27 -10.06 -16.43
CA ILE A 14 -10.68 -9.61 -15.11
C ILE A 14 -9.51 -8.85 -14.49
N CYS A 15 -9.79 -7.65 -14.00
CA CYS A 15 -8.88 -6.94 -13.12
C CYS A 15 -9.31 -7.17 -11.67
N ILE A 16 -8.38 -7.51 -10.80
CA ILE A 16 -8.64 -7.69 -9.36
C ILE A 16 -7.65 -6.91 -8.51
N ASP A 17 -8.08 -6.52 -7.32
CA ASP A 17 -7.14 -6.17 -6.26
C ASP A 17 -6.41 -7.43 -5.78
N SER A 18 -5.13 -7.27 -5.43
CA SER A 18 -4.36 -8.43 -5.01
C SER A 18 -4.83 -8.95 -3.65
N ASP A 19 -5.31 -8.14 -2.70
CA ASP A 19 -5.81 -8.60 -1.39
C ASP A 19 -4.88 -9.62 -0.67
N TYR A 20 -3.57 -9.46 -0.83
CA TYR A 20 -2.52 -10.43 -0.47
C TYR A 20 -2.40 -11.71 -1.30
N ARG A 21 -3.31 -12.02 -2.24
CA ARG A 21 -3.26 -13.19 -3.15
C ARG A 21 -1.92 -13.31 -3.88
N TYR A 22 -1.37 -12.19 -4.36
CA TYR A 22 -0.03 -12.16 -4.94
C TYR A 22 1.04 -12.61 -3.92
N LEU A 23 1.06 -12.05 -2.71
CA LEU A 23 2.04 -12.44 -1.68
C LEU A 23 1.83 -13.87 -1.15
N ARG A 24 0.59 -14.38 -1.20
CA ARG A 24 0.26 -15.79 -0.95
C ARG A 24 0.66 -16.72 -2.09
N GLN A 25 1.04 -16.17 -3.25
CA GLN A 25 1.32 -16.93 -4.46
C GLN A 25 0.16 -17.86 -4.84
N GLU A 26 -1.08 -17.35 -4.74
CA GLU A 26 -2.27 -18.10 -5.15
C GLU A 26 -2.19 -18.48 -6.63
N SER A 27 -2.37 -19.78 -6.91
CA SER A 27 -2.33 -20.32 -8.27
C SER A 27 -3.53 -19.87 -9.09
N GLY A 28 -3.36 -19.72 -10.41
CA GLY A 28 -4.47 -19.39 -11.31
C GLY A 28 -4.77 -17.89 -11.41
N ILE A 29 -3.91 -17.04 -10.85
CA ILE A 29 -4.05 -15.57 -10.87
C ILE A 29 -2.91 -14.98 -11.68
N ASP A 30 -3.02 -15.10 -13.00
CA ASP A 30 -2.11 -14.44 -13.95
C ASP A 30 -2.78 -14.28 -15.32
N TYR A 31 -2.06 -13.63 -16.25
CA TYR A 31 -2.55 -13.33 -17.59
C TYR A 31 -2.95 -14.57 -18.39
N ARG A 32 -2.37 -15.75 -18.11
CA ARG A 32 -2.74 -17.02 -18.78
C ARG A 32 -4.15 -17.48 -18.41
N TYR A 33 -4.65 -16.99 -17.27
CA TYR A 33 -6.03 -17.21 -16.80
C TYR A 33 -6.92 -15.99 -17.05
N TYR A 34 -6.49 -15.05 -17.90
CA TYR A 34 -7.22 -13.80 -18.18
C TYR A 34 -7.44 -12.92 -16.95
N ILE A 35 -6.52 -12.99 -15.98
CA ILE A 35 -6.57 -12.17 -14.76
C ILE A 35 -5.36 -11.24 -14.72
N CYS A 36 -5.62 -9.95 -14.61
CA CYS A 36 -4.65 -8.95 -14.21
C CYS A 36 -4.91 -8.54 -12.76
N GLN A 37 -3.87 -8.42 -11.95
CA GLN A 37 -3.97 -7.93 -10.58
C GLN A 37 -3.13 -6.68 -10.39
N THR A 38 -3.34 -5.96 -9.29
CA THR A 38 -2.66 -4.70 -8.98
C THR A 38 -1.19 -4.86 -8.56
N TYR A 39 -0.79 -6.05 -8.08
CA TYR A 39 0.52 -6.35 -7.50
C TYR A 39 0.88 -5.56 -6.22
N THR A 40 0.24 -4.41 -5.98
CA THR A 40 0.00 -3.80 -4.67
C THR A 40 -1.19 -4.46 -3.97
N TYR A 41 -1.48 -4.09 -2.72
CA TYR A 41 -2.67 -4.61 -2.02
C TYR A 41 -3.96 -4.34 -2.80
N SER A 42 -4.19 -3.09 -3.20
CA SER A 42 -5.32 -2.66 -4.03
C SER A 42 -4.96 -1.47 -4.91
N TRP A 43 -5.91 -1.03 -5.74
CA TRP A 43 -5.74 0.12 -6.63
C TRP A 43 -5.40 1.42 -5.89
N GLU A 44 -5.96 1.65 -4.70
CA GLU A 44 -5.70 2.85 -3.90
C GLU A 44 -4.21 3.02 -3.54
N ASN A 45 -3.49 1.91 -3.37
CA ASN A 45 -2.05 1.96 -3.08
C ASN A 45 -1.25 2.58 -4.23
N HIS A 46 -1.68 2.43 -5.48
CA HIS A 46 -1.00 3.05 -6.63
C HIS A 46 -1.10 4.59 -6.60
N TYR A 47 -2.14 5.16 -5.99
CA TYR A 47 -2.22 6.60 -5.72
C TYR A 47 -1.36 7.02 -4.53
N CYS A 48 -0.96 6.09 -3.67
CA CYS A 48 -0.19 6.40 -2.47
C CYS A 48 1.33 6.36 -2.70
N VAL A 49 1.82 6.21 -3.94
CA VAL A 49 3.26 6.20 -4.24
C VAL A 49 3.91 7.51 -3.76
N ALA A 50 4.86 7.38 -2.83
CA ALA A 50 5.39 8.51 -2.06
C ALA A 50 6.06 9.60 -2.90
N GLU A 51 6.96 9.21 -3.81
CA GLU A 51 7.68 10.14 -4.68
C GLU A 51 6.71 10.94 -5.55
N ARG A 52 5.77 10.24 -6.20
CA ARG A 52 4.71 10.84 -7.01
C ARG A 52 3.86 11.84 -6.21
N LEU A 53 3.45 11.46 -4.99
CA LEU A 53 2.70 12.35 -4.10
C LEU A 53 3.49 13.63 -3.80
N GLN A 54 4.77 13.48 -3.47
CA GLN A 54 5.63 14.60 -3.14
C GLN A 54 5.86 15.52 -4.34
N GLU A 55 6.13 14.96 -5.51
CA GLU A 55 6.28 15.73 -6.76
C GLU A 55 4.99 16.48 -7.12
N SER A 56 3.84 15.82 -6.96
CA SER A 56 2.55 16.45 -7.21
C SER A 56 2.27 17.59 -6.24
N LEU A 57 2.60 17.43 -4.96
CA LEU A 57 2.51 18.50 -3.96
C LEU A 57 3.43 19.66 -4.31
N LEU A 58 4.71 19.39 -4.63
CA LEU A 58 5.69 20.41 -5.04
C LEU A 58 5.22 21.22 -6.24
N ARG A 59 4.58 20.57 -7.22
CA ARG A 59 4.10 21.22 -8.45
C ARG A 59 2.86 22.09 -8.21
N LYS A 60 1.93 21.62 -7.39
CA LYS A 60 0.63 22.28 -7.18
C LYS A 60 0.65 23.29 -6.03
N LEU A 61 1.51 23.08 -5.04
CA LEU A 61 1.52 23.83 -3.79
C LEU A 61 2.94 23.88 -3.15
N PRO A 62 3.94 24.44 -3.87
CA PRO A 62 5.36 24.45 -3.45
C PRO A 62 5.60 25.12 -2.09
N GLU A 63 4.76 26.08 -1.69
CA GLU A 63 4.89 26.75 -0.40
C GLU A 63 4.50 25.86 0.79
N ARG A 64 3.78 24.75 0.55
CA ARG A 64 3.39 23.78 1.58
C ARG A 64 4.28 22.55 1.60
N SER A 65 5.07 22.30 0.56
CA SER A 65 5.91 21.10 0.45
C SER A 65 7.05 21.04 1.49
N SER A 66 7.39 22.17 2.13
CA SER A 66 8.37 22.22 3.22
C SER A 66 7.77 21.86 4.59
N LEU A 67 6.44 21.83 4.71
CA LEU A 67 5.76 21.52 5.97
C LEU A 67 5.58 20.01 6.17
N PHE A 68 5.58 19.24 5.09
CA PHE A 68 5.38 17.80 5.12
C PHE A 68 5.97 17.15 3.86
N ASP A 69 6.73 16.08 4.06
CA ASP A 69 7.33 15.25 3.02
C ASP A 69 6.71 13.85 3.04
N PHE A 70 5.99 13.52 1.96
CA PHE A 70 5.35 12.20 1.81
C PHE A 70 6.36 11.05 1.71
N ASN A 71 7.59 11.29 1.23
CA ASN A 71 8.64 10.26 1.21
C ASN A 71 9.03 9.88 2.63
N ILE A 72 9.25 10.86 3.50
CA ILE A 72 9.63 10.61 4.91
C ILE A 72 8.48 9.91 5.64
N PHE A 73 7.24 10.38 5.45
CA PHE A 73 6.08 9.83 6.14
C PHE A 73 5.79 8.40 5.72
N LEU A 74 5.71 8.13 4.40
CA LEU A 74 5.37 6.80 3.91
C LEU A 74 6.49 5.79 4.10
N LYS A 75 7.77 6.21 4.06
CA LYS A 75 8.88 5.34 4.47
C LYS A 75 8.77 4.94 5.94
N SER A 76 8.43 5.89 6.82
CA SER A 76 8.20 5.62 8.24
C SER A 76 6.99 4.73 8.49
N TYR A 77 5.88 4.97 7.77
CA TYR A 77 4.69 4.13 7.80
C TYR A 77 5.02 2.70 7.37
N SER A 78 5.73 2.57 6.24
CA SER A 78 6.14 1.30 5.65
C SER A 78 6.98 0.48 6.62
N SER A 79 8.00 1.08 7.22
CA SER A 79 8.86 0.42 8.21
C SER A 79 8.06 -0.10 9.40
N VAL A 80 7.11 0.69 9.91
CA VAL A 80 6.26 0.28 11.05
C VAL A 80 5.34 -0.89 10.69
N VAL A 81 4.70 -0.88 9.52
CA VAL A 81 3.78 -1.97 9.14
C VAL A 81 4.50 -3.24 8.69
N TYR A 82 5.75 -3.14 8.24
CA TYR A 82 6.46 -4.23 7.59
C TYR A 82 6.54 -5.49 8.45
N ARG A 83 7.00 -5.37 9.70
CA ARG A 83 7.15 -6.51 10.61
C ARG A 83 5.82 -7.19 10.90
N SER A 84 4.78 -6.42 11.21
CA SER A 84 3.44 -6.95 11.48
C SER A 84 2.80 -7.57 10.23
N LEU A 85 3.07 -7.02 9.04
CA LEU A 85 2.65 -7.62 7.77
C LEU A 85 3.32 -8.98 7.54
N LEU A 86 4.63 -9.09 7.76
CA LEU A 86 5.36 -10.36 7.64
C LEU A 86 4.82 -11.40 8.63
N LEU A 87 4.58 -11.00 9.89
CA LEU A 87 3.99 -11.90 10.88
C LEU A 87 2.62 -12.40 10.45
N TYR A 88 1.77 -11.49 9.96
CA TYR A 88 0.45 -11.85 9.45
C TYR A 88 0.56 -12.87 8.31
N LEU A 89 1.39 -12.61 7.31
CA LEU A 89 1.58 -13.49 6.15
C LEU A 89 2.18 -14.84 6.56
N PHE A 90 3.13 -14.85 7.50
CA PHE A 90 3.69 -16.08 8.07
C PHE A 90 2.61 -16.94 8.73
N MET A 91 1.82 -16.35 9.62
CA MET A 91 0.76 -17.05 10.34
C MET A 91 -0.32 -17.56 9.38
N ASP A 92 -0.73 -16.73 8.42
CA ASP A 92 -1.73 -17.05 7.39
C ASP A 92 -1.25 -18.24 6.53
N ARG A 93 -0.01 -18.20 6.02
CA ARG A 93 0.60 -19.30 5.24
C ARG A 93 0.76 -20.60 6.04
N LYS A 94 0.99 -20.50 7.35
CA LYS A 94 1.13 -21.67 8.25
C LYS A 94 -0.22 -22.16 8.81
N GLY A 95 -1.32 -21.47 8.52
CA GLY A 95 -2.64 -21.78 9.09
C GLY A 95 -2.70 -21.60 10.60
N LEU A 96 -1.88 -20.72 11.16
CA LEU A 96 -1.86 -20.44 12.60
C LEU A 96 -3.01 -19.51 12.99
N PRO A 97 -3.77 -19.83 14.06
CA PRO A 97 -4.85 -18.96 14.52
C PRO A 97 -4.31 -17.73 15.25
N GLY A 98 -5.18 -16.74 15.47
CA GLY A 98 -4.90 -15.61 16.36
C GLY A 98 -4.62 -14.28 15.66
N PHE A 99 -4.21 -14.28 14.39
CA PHE A 99 -3.99 -13.05 13.63
C PHE A 99 -4.72 -13.06 12.28
N THR A 100 -5.88 -12.42 12.23
CA THR A 100 -6.69 -12.34 11.00
C THR A 100 -6.42 -11.07 10.22
N GLN A 101 -6.70 -11.09 8.91
CA GLN A 101 -6.69 -9.88 8.08
C GLN A 101 -7.59 -8.77 8.65
N LYS A 102 -8.77 -9.13 9.18
CA LYS A 102 -9.69 -8.17 9.82
C LYS A 102 -9.03 -7.50 11.04
N THR A 103 -8.28 -8.27 11.83
CA THR A 103 -7.53 -7.74 12.98
C THR A 103 -6.44 -6.79 12.53
N LEU A 104 -5.57 -7.18 11.58
CA LEU A 104 -4.52 -6.33 11.03
C LEU A 104 -5.08 -5.02 10.48
N ASN A 105 -6.19 -5.12 9.73
CA ASN A 105 -6.92 -3.99 9.18
C ASN A 105 -7.47 -3.05 10.25
N GLY A 106 -7.92 -3.57 11.39
CA GLY A 106 -8.42 -2.79 12.52
C GLY A 106 -7.32 -2.06 13.28
N LEU A 107 -6.20 -2.73 13.53
CA LEU A 107 -5.04 -2.16 14.25
C LEU A 107 -4.39 -0.99 13.49
N SER A 108 -4.56 -0.96 12.17
CA SER A 108 -3.95 0.06 11.30
C SER A 108 -4.94 1.11 10.80
N ALA A 109 -6.20 1.09 11.26
CA ALA A 109 -7.23 2.05 10.90
C ALA A 109 -7.04 3.38 11.67
N LEU A 110 -5.93 4.07 11.41
CA LEU A 110 -5.63 5.35 12.03
C LEU A 110 -6.61 6.44 11.60
N GLN A 111 -6.96 7.30 12.56
CA GLN A 111 -7.63 8.56 12.30
C GLN A 111 -6.64 9.69 12.49
N TYR A 112 -6.76 10.72 11.66
CA TYR A 112 -6.00 11.95 11.82
C TYR A 112 -6.35 12.62 13.15
N GLN A 113 -5.34 13.15 13.82
CA GLN A 113 -5.44 13.93 15.05
C GLN A 113 -4.73 15.26 14.88
N THR A 114 -5.22 16.29 15.58
CA THR A 114 -4.56 17.59 15.63
C THR A 114 -3.11 17.43 16.07
N GLY A 115 -2.18 17.95 15.27
CA GLY A 115 -0.74 17.81 15.49
C GLY A 115 -0.05 16.76 14.62
N ASP A 116 -0.79 15.92 13.90
CA ASP A 116 -0.20 14.91 13.01
C ASP A 116 0.57 15.47 11.81
N LEU A 117 0.44 16.76 11.48
CA LEU A 117 1.31 17.39 10.49
C LEU A 117 2.70 17.72 11.04
N ALA A 118 2.83 17.89 12.36
CA ALA A 118 4.10 18.23 12.97
C ALA A 118 5.08 17.06 12.90
N ASP A 119 6.37 17.39 12.77
CA ASP A 119 7.46 16.42 12.70
C ASP A 119 7.18 15.29 11.70
N ASN A 120 6.67 15.69 10.53
CA ASN A 120 6.40 14.80 9.40
C ASN A 120 5.52 13.57 9.73
N GLY A 121 4.56 13.73 10.64
CA GLY A 121 3.65 12.64 11.02
C GLY A 121 4.16 11.73 12.12
N ALA A 122 5.23 12.09 12.82
CA ALA A 122 5.80 11.26 13.89
C ALA A 122 4.76 10.78 14.91
N ALA A 123 3.84 11.66 15.35
CA ALA A 123 2.79 11.28 16.29
C ALA A 123 1.85 10.19 15.74
N ALA A 124 1.43 10.30 14.48
CA ALA A 124 0.62 9.28 13.83
C ALA A 124 1.37 7.95 13.68
N ILE A 125 2.64 8.00 13.28
CA ILE A 125 3.52 6.82 13.17
C ILE A 125 3.67 6.12 14.52
N GLN A 126 3.85 6.86 15.61
CA GLN A 126 3.95 6.28 16.95
C GLN A 126 2.65 5.60 17.39
N ARG A 127 1.49 6.18 17.07
CA ARG A 127 0.19 5.53 17.36
C ARG A 127 0.03 4.24 16.56
N LEU A 128 0.41 4.23 15.29
CA LEU A 128 0.39 3.02 14.46
C LEU A 128 1.28 1.94 15.05
N ARG A 129 2.53 2.31 15.40
CA ARG A 129 3.51 1.41 16.00
C ARG A 129 2.99 0.80 17.28
N ALA A 130 2.52 1.64 18.21
CA ALA A 130 1.99 1.17 19.49
C ALA A 130 0.79 0.21 19.29
N SER A 131 -0.11 0.53 18.36
CA SER A 131 -1.27 -0.33 18.08
C SER A 131 -0.86 -1.69 17.52
N LEU A 132 0.07 -1.72 16.56
CA LEU A 132 0.56 -2.97 15.97
C LEU A 132 1.40 -3.79 16.95
N GLU A 133 2.44 -3.19 17.55
CA GLU A 133 3.39 -3.90 18.42
C GLU A 133 2.72 -4.45 19.69
N SER A 134 1.76 -3.72 20.27
CA SER A 134 1.01 -4.21 21.43
C SER A 134 0.25 -5.51 21.15
N PHE A 135 -0.14 -5.74 19.89
CA PHE A 135 -0.81 -6.96 19.45
C PHE A 135 0.17 -8.02 18.93
N THR A 136 1.19 -7.62 18.15
CA THR A 136 2.05 -8.57 17.46
C THR A 136 3.18 -9.11 18.32
N ASN A 137 3.74 -8.34 19.25
CA ASN A 137 4.89 -8.78 20.05
C ASN A 137 4.64 -10.11 20.80
N PRO A 138 3.48 -10.31 21.47
CA PRO A 138 3.19 -11.60 22.11
C PRO A 138 3.06 -12.75 21.10
N LEU A 139 2.49 -12.49 19.92
CA LEU A 139 2.28 -13.50 18.88
C LEU A 139 3.61 -13.94 18.25
N GLU A 140 4.56 -13.03 18.03
CA GLU A 140 5.89 -13.38 17.51
C GLU A 140 6.59 -14.40 18.41
N ILE A 141 6.56 -14.16 19.73
CA ILE A 141 7.18 -15.04 20.73
C ILE A 141 6.50 -16.41 20.72
N GLN A 142 5.16 -16.45 20.64
CA GLN A 142 4.39 -17.70 20.71
C GLN A 142 4.53 -18.56 19.44
N THR A 143 4.71 -17.92 18.29
CA THR A 143 4.67 -18.60 16.98
C THR A 143 6.05 -18.99 16.45
N GLY A 144 7.13 -18.57 17.13
CA GLY A 144 8.50 -18.81 16.67
C GLY A 144 8.83 -18.04 15.38
N PHE A 145 8.23 -16.86 15.21
CA PHE A 145 8.39 -16.02 14.03
C PHE A 145 9.86 -15.63 13.80
N ASP A 146 10.44 -16.11 12.69
CA ASP A 146 11.78 -15.73 12.24
C ASP A 146 11.68 -14.63 11.18
N ILE A 147 11.89 -13.39 11.62
CA ILE A 147 11.77 -12.22 10.75
C ILE A 147 12.74 -12.25 9.57
N GLU A 148 13.96 -12.78 9.72
CA GLU A 148 14.97 -12.76 8.65
C GLU A 148 14.66 -13.80 7.58
N GLN A 149 14.10 -14.94 7.99
CA GLN A 149 13.54 -15.93 7.06
C GLN A 149 12.39 -15.33 6.24
N GLU A 150 11.45 -14.64 6.88
CA GLU A 150 10.30 -14.07 6.19
C GLU A 150 10.69 -12.89 5.29
N LYS A 151 11.61 -12.02 5.73
CA LYS A 151 12.21 -10.97 4.87
C LYS A 151 12.78 -11.57 3.59
N SER A 152 13.58 -12.61 3.71
CA SER A 152 14.20 -13.28 2.56
C SER A 152 13.16 -13.92 1.63
N PHE A 153 12.13 -14.53 2.22
CA PHE A 153 11.04 -15.16 1.45
C PHE A 153 10.22 -14.13 0.67
N TYR A 154 9.90 -12.98 1.25
CA TYR A 154 9.05 -11.97 0.61
C TYR A 154 9.81 -10.98 -0.26
N ALA A 155 11.12 -10.82 -0.08
CA ALA A 155 11.96 -10.00 -0.93
C ALA A 155 11.95 -10.46 -2.40
N VAL A 156 11.88 -11.77 -2.67
CA VAL A 156 11.79 -12.30 -4.05
C VAL A 156 10.46 -11.95 -4.73
N LEU A 157 9.44 -11.61 -3.94
CA LEU A 157 8.14 -11.14 -4.43
C LEU A 157 8.09 -9.61 -4.54
N GLY A 158 9.19 -8.91 -4.28
CA GLY A 158 9.27 -7.45 -4.34
C GLY A 158 8.75 -6.73 -3.10
N LEU A 159 8.44 -7.45 -2.01
CA LEU A 159 8.05 -6.84 -0.73
C LEU A 159 9.30 -6.57 0.12
N SER A 160 9.48 -5.31 0.50
CA SER A 160 10.58 -4.81 1.32
C SER A 160 10.08 -3.88 2.42
N GLU A 161 10.95 -3.51 3.35
CA GLU A 161 10.63 -2.54 4.40
C GLU A 161 10.25 -1.17 3.83
N GLU A 162 10.84 -0.76 2.71
CA GLU A 162 10.62 0.57 2.12
C GLU A 162 9.28 0.71 1.38
N ASN A 163 8.74 -0.40 0.86
CA ASN A 163 7.50 -0.41 0.08
C ASN A 163 6.36 -1.25 0.69
N ALA A 164 6.51 -1.81 1.89
CA ALA A 164 5.47 -2.54 2.60
C ALA A 164 4.11 -1.82 2.62
N TYR A 165 4.10 -0.48 2.70
CA TYR A 165 2.86 0.31 2.63
C TYR A 165 2.06 0.11 1.33
N LEU A 166 2.71 -0.21 0.20
CA LEU A 166 2.04 -0.53 -1.07
C LEU A 166 1.36 -1.89 -1.03
N HIS A 167 1.86 -2.81 -0.22
CA HIS A 167 1.29 -4.14 -0.03
C HIS A 167 0.38 -4.22 1.19
N PHE A 168 0.15 -3.10 1.86
CA PHE A 168 -0.69 -3.01 3.05
C PHE A 168 -2.08 -2.45 2.70
N ARG A 169 -3.08 -2.68 3.56
CA ARG A 169 -4.49 -2.39 3.28
C ARG A 169 -4.70 -0.99 2.69
N GLY A 170 -5.07 -0.93 1.41
CA GLY A 170 -5.12 0.30 0.61
C GLY A 170 -5.98 1.39 1.22
N HIS A 171 -7.20 1.08 1.66
CA HIS A 171 -8.07 2.05 2.32
C HIS A 171 -7.42 2.73 3.54
N ASN A 172 -6.70 1.98 4.39
CA ASN A 172 -6.10 2.58 5.59
C ASN A 172 -4.97 3.55 5.23
N VAL A 173 -4.15 3.19 4.24
CA VAL A 173 -3.06 4.04 3.75
C VAL A 173 -3.65 5.28 3.06
N TYR A 174 -4.60 5.07 2.15
CA TYR A 174 -5.28 6.12 1.39
C TYR A 174 -5.97 7.12 2.31
N ASP A 175 -6.77 6.65 3.26
CA ASP A 175 -7.51 7.52 4.19
C ASP A 175 -6.57 8.37 5.05
N MET A 176 -5.46 7.79 5.51
CA MET A 176 -4.46 8.53 6.29
C MET A 176 -3.76 9.60 5.43
N VAL A 177 -3.24 9.22 4.25
CA VAL A 177 -2.60 10.14 3.30
C VAL A 177 -3.55 11.27 2.91
N ARG A 178 -4.79 10.92 2.58
CA ARG A 178 -5.84 11.88 2.24
C ARG A 178 -6.13 12.84 3.38
N SER A 179 -6.22 12.34 4.61
CA SER A 179 -6.51 13.18 5.78
C SER A 179 -5.36 14.14 6.10
N ILE A 180 -4.12 13.67 6.07
CA ILE A 180 -2.93 14.51 6.19
C ILE A 180 -2.93 15.59 5.12
N GLY A 181 -3.06 15.20 3.86
CA GLY A 181 -3.01 16.13 2.74
C GLY A 181 -4.13 17.17 2.76
N ARG A 182 -5.35 16.78 3.17
CA ARG A 182 -6.46 17.73 3.38
C ARG A 182 -6.13 18.80 4.41
N HIS A 183 -5.49 18.44 5.52
CA HIS A 183 -5.07 19.41 6.53
C HIS A 183 -3.90 20.26 6.03
N LEU A 184 -2.97 19.67 5.28
CA LEU A 184 -1.84 20.37 4.67
C LEU A 184 -2.30 21.46 3.68
N CYS A 185 -3.32 21.17 2.87
CA CYS A 185 -3.92 22.09 1.91
C CYS A 185 -4.98 23.02 2.52
N SER A 186 -5.22 22.96 3.84
CA SER A 186 -6.24 23.78 4.49
C SER A 186 -5.96 25.28 4.33
N GLY A 187 -7.01 26.04 3.98
CA GLY A 187 -6.91 27.47 3.70
C GLY A 187 -6.31 27.82 2.33
N THR A 188 -6.18 26.84 1.43
CA THR A 188 -5.78 27.04 0.03
C THR A 188 -6.92 26.70 -0.92
N ASN A 189 -6.79 27.06 -2.21
CA ASN A 189 -7.76 26.68 -3.25
C ASN A 189 -7.46 25.31 -3.88
N VAL A 190 -6.53 24.54 -3.30
CA VAL A 190 -6.12 23.22 -3.81
C VAL A 190 -6.81 22.12 -3.01
N SER A 191 -7.55 21.25 -3.70
CA SER A 191 -8.08 20.01 -3.14
C SER A 191 -7.01 18.94 -3.17
N PHE A 192 -6.47 18.56 -2.01
CA PHE A 192 -5.47 17.51 -1.95
C PHE A 192 -5.93 16.21 -2.64
N GLU A 193 -7.20 15.82 -2.47
CA GLU A 193 -7.71 14.57 -3.04
C GLU A 193 -7.74 14.61 -4.57
N TYR A 194 -8.30 15.67 -5.15
CA TYR A 194 -8.51 15.73 -6.60
C TYR A 194 -7.31 16.29 -7.36
N ASP A 195 -6.57 17.23 -6.79
CA ASP A 195 -5.48 17.93 -7.46
C ASP A 195 -4.11 17.30 -7.22
N ILE A 196 -3.95 16.45 -6.20
CA ILE A 196 -2.66 15.86 -5.81
C ILE A 196 -2.73 14.32 -5.71
N LEU A 197 -3.61 13.80 -4.87
CA LEU A 197 -3.72 12.36 -4.62
C LEU A 197 -4.15 11.61 -5.89
N LEU A 198 -5.15 12.14 -6.61
CA LEU A 198 -5.70 11.56 -7.84
C LEU A 198 -5.17 12.22 -9.14
N ASP A 199 -4.17 13.11 -9.07
CA ASP A 199 -3.65 13.89 -10.22
C ASP A 199 -3.25 13.00 -11.41
N TYR A 200 -2.42 11.98 -11.14
CA TYR A 200 -1.98 11.01 -12.12
C TYR A 200 -1.45 9.75 -11.43
N LEU A 201 -1.27 8.67 -12.20
CA LEU A 201 -0.58 7.47 -11.76
C LEU A 201 0.86 7.50 -12.24
N ALA A 202 1.80 7.11 -11.38
CA ALA A 202 3.21 7.02 -11.73
C ALA A 202 3.50 5.74 -12.52
N PHE A 203 2.99 5.68 -13.76
CA PHE A 203 3.30 4.59 -14.67
C PHE A 203 4.82 4.50 -14.88
N ASP A 204 5.35 3.28 -14.96
CA ASP A 204 6.75 2.98 -15.21
C ASP A 204 7.79 3.41 -14.14
N THR A 205 7.38 3.80 -12.93
CA THR A 205 8.35 4.18 -11.87
C THR A 205 8.63 3.06 -10.86
N TYR A 206 7.73 2.09 -10.69
CA TYR A 206 7.88 0.97 -9.75
C TYR A 206 7.41 -0.36 -10.38
N TRP A 207 7.82 -1.49 -9.82
CA TRP A 207 7.70 -2.78 -10.49
C TRP A 207 6.25 -3.29 -10.53
N GLU A 208 5.43 -2.96 -9.51
CA GLU A 208 4.05 -3.42 -9.37
C GLU A 208 3.17 -2.87 -10.52
N ILE A 209 3.27 -1.57 -10.81
CA ILE A 209 2.52 -0.96 -11.92
C ILE A 209 3.05 -1.40 -13.29
N LYS A 210 4.37 -1.59 -13.42
CA LYS A 210 4.97 -2.17 -14.63
C LYS A 210 4.44 -3.57 -14.88
N LYS A 211 4.37 -4.40 -13.84
CA LYS A 211 3.86 -5.77 -13.93
C LYS A 211 2.39 -5.81 -14.33
N SER A 212 1.60 -4.89 -13.79
CA SER A 212 0.21 -4.70 -14.22
C SER A 212 0.13 -4.34 -15.71
N GLY A 213 0.95 -3.38 -16.17
CA GLY A 213 1.02 -2.98 -17.59
C GLY A 213 1.47 -4.10 -18.53
N GLU A 214 2.52 -4.84 -18.15
CA GLU A 214 3.01 -6.02 -18.88
C GLU A 214 1.90 -7.05 -19.08
N ASN A 215 1.21 -7.43 -18.01
CA ASN A 215 0.12 -8.40 -18.10
C ASN A 215 -1.03 -7.89 -18.97
N LEU A 216 -1.40 -6.61 -18.85
CA LEU A 216 -2.43 -6.02 -19.69
C LEU A 216 -2.03 -6.08 -21.18
N SER A 217 -0.77 -5.82 -21.51
CA SER A 217 -0.27 -5.93 -22.88
C SER A 217 -0.25 -7.38 -23.40
N LEU A 218 -0.03 -8.36 -22.53
CA LEU A 218 -0.12 -9.78 -22.86
C LEU A 218 -1.56 -10.26 -23.06
N LEU A 219 -2.55 -9.48 -22.58
CA LEU A 219 -3.98 -9.74 -22.72
C LEU A 219 -4.62 -9.03 -23.94
N SER A 220 -3.89 -8.14 -24.62
CA SER A 220 -4.38 -7.25 -25.70
C SER A 220 -3.90 -7.65 -27.11
#